data_AF-A0A835CLV6-F1
#
_entry.id   AF-A0A835CLV6-F1
#
_cell.length_a   1.000
_cell.length_b   1.000
_cell.length_c   1.000
_cell.angle_alpha   90.00
_cell.angle_beta   90.00
_cell.angle_gamma   90.00
#
_symmetry.space_group_name_H-M   'P 1'
#
loop_
_entity.id
_entity.type
_entity.pdbx_description
1 polymer ?
#
loop_
_entity_poly.entity_id
_entity_poly.type
_entity_poly.pdbx_seq_one_letter_code
_entity_poly.pdbx_strand_id
1 'polypeptide(L)'
;MASDNPGRDTPSSNDEPKNAGQPLTDFLVQLEDYTPTVPDAISEHYLHTAGFNTTDPRIVRLVSLAAQKFISEIANDALQHCKNRGANLNTKSKAKDRKFTLTMEDLTPAVAEYGIVVKKPHYFV
;
A
#
# COMPACT_ATOMS: atom_id res chain seq x y z
N MET A 1 -27.22 20.74 37.97
CA MET A 1 -27.25 19.28 38.17
C MET A 1 -27.36 18.65 36.79
N ALA A 2 -26.27 17.99 36.35
CA ALA A 2 -26.07 17.12 35.17
C ALA A 2 -26.71 17.53 33.83
N SER A 3 -25.97 17.97 32.80
CA SER A 3 -25.09 17.18 31.90
C SER A 3 -25.82 16.04 31.18
N ASP A 4 -25.98 16.15 29.85
CA ASP A 4 -25.40 15.17 28.90
C ASP A 4 -25.62 15.62 27.44
N ASN A 5 -24.52 15.82 26.71
CA ASN A 5 -24.46 16.04 25.27
C ASN A 5 -23.78 14.81 24.65
N PRO A 6 -24.43 14.02 23.78
CA PRO A 6 -23.76 12.89 23.16
C PRO A 6 -22.96 13.39 21.96
N GLY A 7 -21.65 13.57 22.17
CA GLY A 7 -20.66 13.75 21.11
C GLY A 7 -20.71 12.57 20.14
N ARG A 8 -21.03 12.86 18.87
CA ARG A 8 -20.76 11.94 17.76
C ARG A 8 -19.30 12.09 17.41
N ASP A 9 -18.47 11.19 17.91
CA ASP A 9 -17.12 11.00 17.39
C ASP A 9 -17.22 10.33 16.01
N THR A 10 -17.25 11.16 14.97
CA THR A 10 -16.97 10.72 13.60
C THR A 10 -15.48 10.47 13.48
N PRO A 11 -15.00 9.28 13.08
CA PRO A 11 -13.60 9.08 12.78
C PRO A 11 -13.25 9.86 11.51
N SER A 12 -12.46 10.92 11.65
CA SER A 12 -11.84 11.63 10.53
C SER A 12 -10.81 10.72 9.87
N SER A 13 -11.23 10.04 8.80
CA SER A 13 -10.31 9.47 7.81
C SER A 13 -9.69 10.60 6.98
N ASN A 14 -8.70 11.29 7.54
CA ASN A 14 -7.87 12.23 6.78
C ASN A 14 -6.83 11.45 5.96
N ASP A 15 -7.28 10.78 4.89
CA ASP A 15 -6.43 10.38 3.76
C ASP A 15 -6.29 11.55 2.78
N GLU A 16 -5.83 12.70 3.28
CA GLU A 16 -5.32 13.76 2.41
C GLU A 16 -3.90 13.38 1.98
N PRO A 17 -3.55 13.45 0.69
CA PRO A 17 -2.18 13.28 0.26
C PRO A 17 -1.36 14.49 0.75
N LYS A 18 -0.88 14.44 1.99
CA LYS A 18 -0.17 15.54 2.68
C LYS A 18 1.11 16.02 1.99
N ASN A 19 1.50 15.41 0.87
CA ASN A 19 2.78 15.66 0.20
C ASN A 19 2.63 16.13 -1.25
N ALA A 20 1.41 16.29 -1.78
CA ALA A 20 1.20 16.82 -3.13
C ALA A 20 1.48 18.33 -3.16
N GLY A 21 2.76 18.72 -3.13
CA GLY A 21 3.19 20.12 -3.17
C GLY A 21 4.40 20.46 -2.31
N GLN A 22 4.95 19.52 -1.51
CA GLN A 22 6.22 19.78 -0.82
C GLN A 22 7.39 19.72 -1.81
N PRO A 23 8.36 20.65 -1.71
CA PRO A 23 9.60 20.58 -2.48
C PRO A 23 10.26 19.21 -2.33
N LEU A 24 10.71 18.60 -3.43
CA LEU A 24 11.45 17.33 -3.39
C LEU A 24 12.67 17.41 -2.45
N THR A 25 13.31 18.57 -2.38
CA THR A 25 14.43 18.83 -1.48
C THR A 25 14.05 18.62 -0.02
N ASP A 26 12.91 19.16 0.42
CA ASP A 26 12.46 19.04 1.80
C ASP A 26 12.11 17.59 2.14
N PHE A 27 11.55 16.86 1.17
CA PHE A 27 11.29 15.43 1.31
C PHE A 27 12.60 14.63 1.45
N LEU A 28 13.64 14.92 0.65
CA LEU A 28 14.93 14.24 0.77
C LEU A 28 15.60 14.48 2.12
N VAL A 29 15.46 15.67 2.70
CA VAL A 29 15.95 15.97 4.06
C VAL A 29 15.23 15.10 5.10
N GLN A 30 13.91 14.92 4.97
CA GLN A 30 13.15 14.04 5.88
C GLN A 30 13.59 12.56 5.79
N LEU A 31 14.18 12.13 4.67
CA LEU A 31 14.68 10.76 4.51
C LEU A 31 15.97 10.47 5.27
N GLU A 32 16.67 11.50 5.78
CA GLU A 32 17.89 11.31 6.58
C GLU A 32 17.60 10.61 7.92
N ASP A 33 16.44 10.88 8.52
CA ASP A 33 16.04 10.32 9.81
C ASP A 33 14.95 9.23 9.68
N TYR A 34 14.45 8.99 8.46
CA TYR A 34 13.42 7.99 8.22
C TYR A 34 14.02 6.60 8.01
N THR A 35 13.48 5.60 8.71
CA THR A 35 13.82 4.18 8.50
C THR A 35 12.67 3.47 7.78
N PRO A 36 12.81 3.13 6.48
CA PRO A 36 11.76 2.42 5.75
C PRO A 36 11.49 1.02 6.30
N THR A 37 10.31 0.48 5.99
CA THR A 37 9.93 -0.90 6.35
C THR A 37 10.89 -1.93 5.74
N VAL A 38 11.37 -1.67 4.52
CA VAL A 38 12.41 -2.47 3.86
C VAL A 38 13.77 -2.04 4.41
N PRO A 39 14.60 -2.95 4.94
CA PRO A 39 15.93 -2.61 5.43
C PRO A 39 16.87 -2.10 4.33
N ASP A 40 17.67 -1.08 4.64
CA ASP A 40 18.59 -0.42 3.70
C ASP A 40 19.53 -1.42 3.00
N ALA A 41 20.06 -2.41 3.71
CA ALA A 41 20.96 -3.44 3.15
C ALA A 41 20.30 -4.28 2.04
N ILE A 42 19.00 -4.52 2.10
CA ILE A 42 18.27 -5.26 1.06
C ILE A 42 18.12 -4.40 -0.19
N SER A 43 17.73 -3.14 0.01
CA SER A 43 17.60 -2.18 -1.08
C SER A 43 18.93 -1.93 -1.76
N GLU A 44 20.03 -1.78 -1.01
CA GLU A 44 21.40 -1.68 -1.56
C GLU A 44 21.79 -2.91 -2.38
N HIS A 45 21.49 -4.12 -1.90
CA HIS A 45 21.78 -5.34 -2.66
C HIS A 45 21.08 -5.36 -4.02
N TYR A 46 19.79 -5.01 -4.07
CA TYR A 46 19.05 -4.95 -5.34
C TYR A 46 19.53 -3.81 -6.25
N LEU A 47 19.90 -2.66 -5.69
CA LEU A 47 20.49 -1.56 -6.44
C LEU A 47 21.84 -1.96 -7.05
N HIS A 48 22.72 -2.62 -6.30
CA HIS A 48 23.99 -3.14 -6.80
C HIS A 48 23.79 -4.18 -7.90
N THR A 49 22.81 -5.08 -7.73
CA THR A 49 22.47 -6.08 -8.76
C THR A 49 21.97 -5.41 -10.06
N ALA A 50 21.30 -4.26 -9.95
CA ALA A 50 20.90 -3.44 -11.09
C ALA A 50 22.04 -2.56 -11.66
N GLY A 51 23.25 -2.63 -11.10
CA GLY A 51 24.41 -1.83 -11.52
C GLY A 51 24.44 -0.40 -10.97
N PHE A 52 23.67 -0.12 -9.91
CA PHE A 52 23.60 1.19 -9.27
C PHE A 52 24.21 1.15 -7.87
N ASN A 53 25.29 1.91 -7.66
CA ASN A 53 25.94 2.07 -6.37
C ASN A 53 25.83 3.54 -5.94
N THR A 54 25.32 3.78 -4.73
CA THR A 54 25.22 5.11 -4.14
C THR A 54 25.83 5.11 -2.75
N THR A 55 26.48 6.20 -2.36
CA THR A 55 26.95 6.43 -0.99
C THR A 55 25.95 7.22 -0.16
N ASP A 56 24.93 7.81 -0.81
CA ASP A 56 23.89 8.59 -0.14
C ASP A 56 22.74 7.68 0.30
N PRO A 57 22.52 7.49 1.62
CA PRO A 57 21.47 6.62 2.15
C PRO A 57 20.06 7.14 1.83
N ARG A 58 19.89 8.46 1.58
CA ARG A 58 18.59 9.04 1.22
C ARG A 58 18.07 8.48 -0.08
N ILE A 59 18.95 8.19 -1.04
CA ILE A 59 18.59 7.60 -2.34
C ILE A 59 18.12 6.16 -2.15
N VAL A 60 18.81 5.38 -1.32
CA VAL A 60 18.41 4.00 -0.98
C VAL A 60 17.02 3.99 -0.34
N ARG A 61 16.77 4.89 0.61
CA ARG A 61 15.50 5.02 1.31
C ARG A 61 14.37 5.53 0.42
N LEU A 62 14.68 6.45 -0.49
CA LEU A 62 13.75 6.94 -1.50
C LEU A 62 13.25 5.79 -2.39
N VAL A 63 14.16 4.97 -2.93
CA VAL A 63 13.79 3.80 -3.74
C VAL A 63 12.99 2.81 -2.93
N SER A 64 13.38 2.57 -1.67
CA SER A 64 12.67 1.69 -0.74
C SER A 64 11.22 2.15 -0.50
N LEU A 65 11.01 3.45 -0.31
CA LEU A 65 9.68 4.05 -0.15
C LEU A 65 8.87 4.00 -1.43
N ALA A 66 9.48 4.26 -2.59
CA ALA A 66 8.81 4.16 -3.88
C ALA A 66 8.30 2.72 -4.12
N ALA A 67 9.12 1.71 -3.83
CA ALA A 67 8.72 0.31 -3.90
C ALA A 67 7.59 -0.02 -2.92
N GLN A 68 7.67 0.47 -1.68
CA GLN A 68 6.60 0.30 -0.69
C GLN A 68 5.28 0.95 -1.13
N LYS A 69 5.34 2.17 -1.69
CA LYS A 69 4.17 2.85 -2.25
C LYS A 69 3.57 2.04 -3.39
N PHE A 70 4.40 1.57 -4.32
CA PHE A 70 3.95 0.75 -5.45
C PHE A 70 3.22 -0.52 -5.00
N ILE A 71 3.78 -1.27 -4.04
CA ILE A 71 3.12 -2.46 -3.48
C ILE A 71 1.82 -2.09 -2.78
N SER A 72 1.80 -0.95 -2.06
CA SER A 72 0.61 -0.47 -1.37
C SER A 72 -0.51 -0.08 -2.34
N GLU A 73 -0.19 0.51 -3.49
CA GLU A 73 -1.17 0.82 -4.53
C GLU A 73 -1.81 -0.47 -5.07
N ILE A 74 -1.00 -1.46 -5.48
CA ILE A 74 -1.50 -2.76 -5.92
C ILE A 74 -2.38 -3.44 -4.86
N ALA A 75 -1.94 -3.41 -3.59
CA ALA A 75 -2.70 -4.02 -2.49
C ALA A 75 -4.03 -3.31 -2.25
N ASN A 76 -4.09 -1.98 -2.38
CA ASN A 76 -5.31 -1.21 -2.28
C ASN A 76 -6.26 -1.49 -3.43
N ASP A 77 -5.76 -1.60 -4.66
CA ASP A 77 -6.56 -1.94 -5.85
C ASP A 77 -7.15 -3.35 -5.72
N ALA A 78 -6.33 -4.32 -5.32
CA ALA A 78 -6.80 -5.68 -5.04
C ALA A 78 -7.82 -5.71 -3.87
N LEU A 79 -7.65 -4.89 -2.84
CA LEU A 79 -8.63 -4.78 -1.75
C LEU A 79 -9.98 -4.22 -2.26
N GLN A 80 -9.97 -3.27 -3.20
CA GLN A 80 -11.19 -2.77 -3.82
C GLN A 80 -11.91 -3.87 -4.61
N HIS A 81 -11.19 -4.66 -5.41
CA HIS A 81 -11.76 -5.83 -6.10
C HIS A 81 -12.34 -6.85 -5.10
N CYS A 82 -11.62 -7.12 -4.00
CA CYS A 82 -12.08 -8.03 -2.95
C CYS A 82 -13.38 -7.53 -2.29
N LYS A 83 -13.48 -6.23 -1.99
CA LYS A 83 -14.69 -5.59 -1.45
C LYS A 83 -15.86 -5.68 -2.43
N ASN A 84 -15.63 -5.42 -3.71
CA ASN A 84 -16.66 -5.46 -4.75
C ASN A 84 -17.20 -6.88 -4.97
N ARG A 85 -16.31 -7.89 -4.95
CA ARG A 85 -16.74 -9.30 -4.98
C ARG A 85 -17.59 -9.65 -3.75
N GLY A 86 -17.17 -9.24 -2.57
CA GLY A 86 -17.90 -9.47 -1.32
C GLY A 86 -19.22 -8.70 -1.19
N ALA A 87 -19.38 -7.57 -1.89
CA ALA A 87 -20.63 -6.81 -1.94
C ALA A 87 -21.75 -7.57 -2.69
N ASN A 88 -21.38 -8.41 -3.67
CA ASN A 88 -22.32 -9.26 -4.40
C ASN A 88 -22.76 -10.50 -3.61
N LEU A 89 -22.01 -10.90 -2.57
CA LEU A 89 -22.47 -11.90 -1.60
C LEU A 89 -23.26 -11.18 -0.50
N ASN A 90 -24.59 -11.25 -0.60
CA ASN A 90 -25.60 -10.68 0.30
C ASN A 90 -25.46 -11.17 1.76
N THR A 91 -24.39 -10.78 2.44
CA THR A 91 -24.06 -11.18 3.80
C THR A 91 -24.41 -10.04 4.74
N LYS A 92 -25.62 -10.12 5.31
CA LYS A 92 -26.07 -9.33 6.48
C LYS A 92 -25.28 -9.65 7.76
N SER A 93 -24.01 -10.05 7.65
CA SER A 93 -23.13 -10.27 8.79
C SER A 93 -22.41 -8.96 9.11
N LYS A 94 -22.56 -8.52 10.36
CA LYS A 94 -22.07 -7.26 10.93
C LYS A 94 -20.71 -6.85 10.35
N ALA A 95 -20.63 -5.64 9.83
CA ALA A 95 -19.47 -5.05 9.16
C ALA A 95 -18.15 -5.08 9.98
N LYS A 96 -18.23 -5.33 11.29
CA LYS A 96 -17.10 -5.28 12.23
C LYS A 96 -16.15 -6.48 12.15
N ASP A 97 -16.61 -7.64 11.66
CA ASP A 97 -15.81 -8.89 11.62
C ASP A 97 -15.50 -9.38 10.18
N ARG A 98 -15.63 -8.50 9.19
CA ARG A 98 -15.38 -8.87 7.79
C ARG A 98 -13.88 -9.08 7.57
N LYS A 99 -13.46 -10.35 7.48
CA LYS A 99 -12.10 -10.74 7.10
C LYS A 99 -11.93 -10.63 5.59
N PHE A 100 -10.93 -9.88 5.14
CA PHE A 100 -10.54 -9.82 3.74
C PHE A 100 -9.48 -10.87 3.45
N THR A 101 -9.56 -11.52 2.29
CA THR A 101 -8.59 -12.50 1.83
C THR A 101 -8.16 -12.12 0.43
N LEU A 102 -6.85 -11.98 0.22
CA LEU A 102 -6.28 -11.70 -1.09
C LEU A 102 -6.29 -12.98 -1.93
N THR A 103 -6.94 -12.95 -3.09
CA THR A 103 -7.05 -14.09 -4.00
C THR A 103 -6.62 -13.72 -5.42
N MET A 104 -6.42 -14.73 -6.27
CA MET A 104 -6.06 -14.52 -7.67
C MET A 104 -7.13 -13.75 -8.47
N GLU A 105 -8.40 -13.84 -8.09
CA GLU A 105 -9.49 -13.09 -8.73
C GLU A 105 -9.41 -11.59 -8.46
N ASP A 106 -8.85 -11.19 -7.32
CA ASP A 106 -8.68 -9.78 -6.95
C ASP A 106 -7.35 -9.24 -7.48
N LEU A 107 -6.30 -10.06 -7.41
CA LEU A 107 -4.94 -9.66 -7.77
C LEU A 107 -4.75 -9.56 -9.29
N THR A 108 -5.33 -10.48 -10.07
CA THR A 108 -5.17 -10.50 -11.53
C THR A 108 -5.63 -9.19 -12.19
N PRO A 109 -6.85 -8.67 -11.94
CA PRO A 109 -7.24 -7.38 -12.50
C PRO A 109 -6.39 -6.22 -11.96
N ALA A 110 -6.05 -6.22 -10.66
CA ALA A 110 -5.25 -5.15 -10.05
C ALA A 110 -3.88 -5.00 -10.73
N VAL A 111 -3.15 -6.09 -10.97
CA VAL A 111 -1.81 -6.01 -11.60
C VAL A 111 -1.86 -5.88 -13.12
N ALA A 112 -2.99 -6.22 -13.76
CA ALA A 112 -3.18 -6.05 -15.20
C ALA A 112 -3.19 -4.56 -15.59
N GLU A 113 -3.66 -3.67 -14.72
CA GLU A 113 -3.61 -2.21 -14.93
C GLU A 113 -2.15 -1.68 -14.99
N TYR A 114 -1.22 -2.37 -14.33
CA TYR A 114 0.22 -2.08 -14.38
C TYR A 114 0.95 -2.84 -15.51
N GLY A 115 0.22 -3.54 -16.38
CA GLY A 115 0.79 -4.31 -17.49
C GLY A 115 1.42 -5.64 -17.10
N ILE A 116 1.18 -6.13 -15.88
CA ILE A 116 1.72 -7.39 -15.37
C ILE A 116 0.76 -8.53 -15.71
N VAL A 117 1.26 -9.55 -16.43
CA VAL A 117 0.46 -10.71 -16.84
C VAL A 117 0.61 -11.85 -15.84
N VAL A 118 -0.49 -12.18 -15.16
CA VAL A 118 -0.55 -13.30 -14.21
C VAL A 118 -1.08 -14.55 -14.92
N LYS A 119 -0.22 -15.56 -15.10
CA LYS A 119 -0.61 -16.86 -15.64
C LYS A 119 -1.01 -17.80 -14.52
N LYS A 120 -2.31 -18.10 -14.41
CA LYS A 120 -2.80 -19.14 -13.51
C LYS A 120 -2.38 -20.51 -14.08
N PRO A 121 -1.54 -21.31 -13.39
CA PRO A 121 -1.22 -22.65 -13.85
C PRO A 121 -2.49 -23.50 -13.89
N HIS A 122 -2.64 -24.31 -14.94
CA HIS A 122 -3.74 -25.25 -15.04
C HIS A 122 -3.56 -26.34 -13.99
N TYR A 123 -4.57 -26.54 -13.14
CA TYR A 123 -4.62 -27.72 -12.29
C TYR A 123 -5.13 -28.89 -13.15
N PHE A 124 -4.40 -30.00 -13.16
CA PHE A 124 -4.93 -31.27 -13.66
C PHE A 124 -5.91 -31.81 -12.62
N VAL A 125 -7.12 -32.16 -13.06
CA VAL A 125 -8.15 -32.84 -12.25
C VAL A 125 -7.94 -34.34 -12.37
#